data_AF-A0A136IPH5-F1
#
_entry.id   AF-A0A136IPH5-F1
#
_cell.length_a   1.000
_cell.length_b   1.000
_cell.length_c   1.000
_cell.angle_alpha   90.00
_cell.angle_beta   90.00
_cell.angle_gamma   90.00
#
_symmetry.space_group_name_H-M   'P 1'
#
loop_
_entity.id
_entity.type
_entity.pdbx_description
1 polymer ?
#
loop_
_entity_poly.entity_id
_entity_poly.type
_entity_poly.pdbx_seq_one_letter_code
_entity_poly.pdbx_strand_id
1 'polypeptide(L)'
;MEAVAASISIAGFAFQVFEGCVQGFAFFNAAQSIGIDGDLFRAGLEMEKFRFMTWAKRAGITQDGINENTNIHWQLAIILLEQLQALLTSADHLKKRYALDVTQDMIPDSERNEALGAPKEGLARLVQKLRPDIYTTSS
;
A
#
# COMPACT_ATOMS: atom_id res chain seq x y z
N MET A 1 21.25 -28.52 20.93
CA MET A 1 20.70 -27.30 20.30
C MET A 1 19.23 -27.61 20.10
N GLU A 2 18.40 -27.26 21.08
CA GLU A 2 16.97 -27.58 21.10
C GLU A 2 16.30 -26.76 19.99
N ALA A 3 15.93 -27.42 18.89
CA ALA A 3 15.09 -26.81 17.88
C ALA A 3 13.67 -26.71 18.46
N VAL A 4 13.36 -25.56 19.06
CA VAL A 4 11.98 -25.22 19.42
C VAL A 4 11.24 -25.00 18.11
N ALA A 5 10.71 -26.08 17.53
CA ALA A 5 9.76 -26.01 16.44
C ALA A 5 8.47 -25.42 17.03
N ALA A 6 8.38 -24.09 17.06
CA ALA A 6 7.16 -23.40 17.40
C ALA A 6 6.09 -23.85 16.40
N SER A 7 5.11 -24.61 16.86
CA SER A 7 3.92 -24.92 16.09
C SER A 7 3.12 -23.62 15.94
N ILE A 8 3.35 -22.89 14.84
CA ILE A 8 2.59 -21.69 14.50
C ILE A 8 1.14 -22.14 14.30
N SER A 9 0.24 -21.67 15.16
CA SER A 9 -1.19 -21.91 14.95
C SER A 9 -1.63 -21.25 13.65
N ILE A 10 -2.64 -21.81 12.99
CA ILE A 10 -3.25 -21.24 11.76
C ILE A 10 -3.59 -19.75 11.97
N ALA A 11 -4.04 -19.40 13.17
CA ALA A 11 -4.32 -18.04 13.60
C ALA A 11 -3.06 -17.16 13.66
N GLY A 12 -1.97 -17.63 14.29
CA GLY A 12 -0.71 -16.90 14.36
C GLY A 12 -0.10 -16.67 12.97
N PHE A 13 -0.22 -17.65 12.07
CA PHE A 13 0.22 -17.51 10.69
C PHE A 13 -0.57 -16.44 9.93
N ALA A 14 -1.90 -16.44 10.03
CA ALA A 14 -2.76 -15.45 9.39
C ALA A 14 -2.44 -14.01 9.87
N PHE A 15 -2.16 -13.83 11.17
CA PHE A 15 -1.73 -12.54 11.70
C PHE A 15 -0.40 -12.07 11.09
N GLN A 16 0.59 -12.95 10.99
CA GLN A 16 1.88 -12.63 10.40
C GLN A 16 1.76 -12.21 8.92
N VAL A 17 0.97 -12.96 8.12
CA VAL A 17 0.73 -12.62 6.71
C VAL A 17 -0.02 -11.28 6.60
N PHE A 18 -1.00 -11.03 7.49
CA PHE A 18 -1.71 -9.76 7.58
C PHE A 18 -0.77 -8.57 7.84
N GLU A 19 0.14 -8.68 8.83
CA GLU A 19 1.13 -7.63 9.10
C GLU A 19 2.03 -7.37 7.89
N GLY A 20 2.45 -8.43 7.20
CA GLY A 20 3.21 -8.34 5.96
C GLY A 20 2.48 -7.54 4.88
N CYS A 21 1.17 -7.76 4.69
CA CYS A 21 0.35 -6.97 3.78
C CYS A 21 0.29 -5.49 4.20
N VAL A 22 0.11 -5.19 5.49
CA VAL A 22 0.07 -3.81 5.99
C VAL A 22 1.39 -3.08 5.71
N GLN A 23 2.52 -3.75 5.91
CA GLN A 23 3.85 -3.21 5.58
C GLN A 23 4.01 -3.01 4.06
N GLY A 24 3.54 -3.97 3.25
CA GLY A 24 3.55 -3.86 1.79
C GLY A 24 2.80 -2.61 1.28
N PHE A 25 1.62 -2.33 1.82
CA PHE A 25 0.88 -1.11 1.51
C PHE A 25 1.67 0.18 1.86
N ALA A 26 2.38 0.20 3.00
CA ALA A 26 3.18 1.34 3.40
C ALA A 26 4.37 1.58 2.46
N PHE A 27 4.95 0.52 1.91
CA PHE A 27 6.08 0.61 0.97
C PHE A 27 5.70 1.36 -0.31
N PHE A 28 4.56 1.04 -0.94
CA PHE A 28 4.10 1.74 -2.14
C PHE A 28 3.76 3.20 -1.87
N ASN A 29 3.27 3.53 -0.67
CA ASN A 29 2.99 4.91 -0.31
C ASN A 29 4.28 5.75 -0.20
N ALA A 30 5.40 5.10 0.17
CA ALA A 30 6.72 5.73 0.24
C ALA A 30 7.43 5.90 -1.12
N ALA A 31 6.92 5.28 -2.20
CA ALA A 31 7.50 5.43 -3.52
C ALA A 31 7.26 6.86 -4.06
N GLN A 32 8.35 7.59 -4.31
CA GLN A 32 8.33 9.03 -4.63
C GLN A 32 8.18 9.32 -6.13
N SER A 33 8.21 8.31 -7.01
CA SER A 33 8.27 8.49 -8.47
C SER A 33 7.28 7.61 -9.24
N ILE A 34 5.97 7.78 -9.03
CA ILE A 34 4.91 7.03 -9.76
C ILE A 34 4.40 7.82 -10.99
N GLY A 35 5.11 8.86 -11.43
CA GLY A 35 4.71 9.67 -12.58
C GLY A 35 3.41 10.46 -12.34
N ILE A 36 2.83 10.99 -13.43
CA ILE A 36 1.66 11.91 -13.40
C ILE A 36 0.42 11.29 -12.73
N ASP A 37 0.23 9.98 -12.86
CA ASP A 37 -0.90 9.27 -12.25
C ASP A 37 -0.61 8.75 -10.84
N GLY A 38 0.55 9.09 -10.28
CA GLY A 38 1.01 8.61 -8.98
C GLY A 38 0.09 8.97 -7.82
N ASP A 39 -0.53 10.15 -7.86
CA ASP A 39 -1.46 10.58 -6.81
C ASP A 39 -2.78 9.81 -6.86
N LEU A 40 -3.29 9.49 -8.06
CA LEU A 40 -4.48 8.66 -8.23
C LEU A 40 -4.22 7.23 -7.76
N PHE A 41 -3.07 6.67 -8.13
CA PHE A 41 -2.65 5.34 -7.69
C PHE A 41 -2.51 5.28 -6.16
N ARG A 42 -1.85 6.29 -5.55
CA ARG A 42 -1.68 6.38 -4.10
C ARG A 42 -3.01 6.51 -3.37
N ALA A 43 -3.94 7.31 -3.89
CA ALA A 43 -5.28 7.43 -3.32
C ALA A 43 -6.05 6.10 -3.39
N GLY A 44 -5.99 5.40 -4.53
CA GLY A 44 -6.59 4.07 -4.68
C GLY A 44 -6.00 3.04 -3.71
N LEU A 45 -4.67 3.06 -3.56
CA LEU A 45 -3.96 2.17 -2.64
C LEU A 45 -4.33 2.41 -1.17
N GLU A 46 -4.43 3.68 -0.75
CA GLU A 46 -4.87 4.02 0.61
C GLU A 46 -6.33 3.61 0.88
N MET A 47 -7.21 3.72 -0.12
CA MET A 47 -8.58 3.21 -0.02
C MET A 47 -8.61 1.69 0.15
N GLU A 48 -7.77 0.95 -0.58
CA GLU A 48 -7.71 -0.50 -0.45
C GLU A 48 -7.14 -0.93 0.90
N LYS A 49 -6.08 -0.25 1.37
CA LYS A 49 -5.54 -0.43 2.73
C LYS A 49 -6.63 -0.18 3.79
N PHE A 50 -7.43 0.88 3.65
CA PHE A 50 -8.52 1.14 4.58
C PHE A 50 -9.57 0.02 4.59
N ARG A 51 -9.96 -0.49 3.42
CA ARG A 51 -10.90 -1.63 3.30
C ARG A 51 -10.32 -2.89 3.93
N PHE A 52 -9.04 -3.16 3.70
CA PHE A 52 -8.31 -4.29 4.27
C PHE A 52 -8.26 -4.23 5.80
N MET A 53 -7.91 -3.07 6.37
CA MET A 53 -7.91 -2.85 7.82
C MET A 53 -9.31 -2.98 8.42
N THR A 54 -10.34 -2.54 7.70
CA THR A 54 -11.74 -2.69 8.13
C THR A 54 -12.18 -4.14 8.14
N TRP A 55 -11.79 -4.91 7.12
CA TRP A 55 -12.01 -6.34 7.08
C TRP A 55 -11.32 -7.04 8.25
N ALA A 56 -10.05 -6.74 8.51
CA ALA A 56 -9.27 -7.35 9.60
C ALA A 56 -9.93 -7.15 10.97
N LYS A 57 -10.43 -5.94 11.25
CA LYS A 57 -11.20 -5.63 12.47
C LYS A 57 -12.46 -6.50 12.59
N ARG A 58 -13.23 -6.64 11.51
CA ARG A 58 -14.43 -7.50 11.47
C ARG A 58 -14.08 -8.98 11.57
N ALA A 59 -12.91 -9.36 11.09
CA ALA A 59 -12.37 -10.70 11.17
C ALA A 59 -11.83 -11.07 12.55
N GLY A 60 -11.78 -10.11 13.48
CA GLY A 60 -11.26 -10.34 14.81
C GLY A 60 -9.73 -10.39 14.84
N ILE A 61 -9.05 -9.89 13.82
CA ILE A 61 -7.60 -9.70 13.83
C ILE A 61 -7.31 -8.46 14.68
N THR A 62 -6.69 -8.66 15.84
CA THR A 62 -6.29 -7.63 16.80
C THR A 62 -4.76 -7.62 16.94
N GLN A 63 -4.21 -6.63 17.66
CA GLN A 63 -2.76 -6.61 17.95
C GLN A 63 -2.30 -7.82 18.78
N ASP A 64 -3.21 -8.42 19.54
CA ASP A 64 -2.93 -9.57 20.41
C ASP A 64 -3.13 -10.92 19.68
N GLY A 65 -3.47 -10.89 18.38
CA GLY A 65 -3.68 -12.08 17.56
C GLY A 65 -5.07 -12.15 16.93
N ILE A 66 -5.67 -13.34 16.91
CA ILE A 66 -6.96 -13.57 16.24
C ILE A 66 -8.00 -14.00 17.27
N ASN A 67 -9.13 -13.30 17.28
CA ASN A 67 -10.29 -13.68 18.05
C ASN A 67 -11.01 -14.85 17.37
N GLU A 68 -10.95 -16.02 18.01
CA GLU A 68 -11.54 -17.28 17.49
C GLU A 68 -13.08 -17.27 17.45
N ASN A 69 -13.75 -16.28 18.04
CA ASN A 69 -15.22 -16.16 18.00
C ASN A 69 -15.78 -15.63 16.66
N THR A 70 -14.93 -15.44 15.64
CA THR A 70 -15.40 -15.01 14.32
C THR A 70 -15.75 -16.20 13.43
N ASN A 71 -16.87 -16.10 12.72
CA ASN A 71 -17.34 -17.15 11.79
C ASN A 71 -16.60 -17.06 10.45
N ILE A 72 -15.27 -17.06 10.50
CA ILE A 72 -14.40 -16.93 9.34
C ILE A 72 -13.80 -18.28 8.97
N HIS A 73 -13.86 -18.58 7.68
CA HIS A 73 -13.10 -19.68 7.09
C HIS A 73 -11.63 -19.30 6.97
N TRP A 74 -10.87 -19.49 8.06
CA TRP A 74 -9.47 -19.09 8.16
C TRP A 74 -8.56 -19.67 7.07
N GLN A 75 -8.84 -20.90 6.63
CA GLN A 75 -8.08 -21.52 5.55
C GLN A 75 -8.19 -20.74 4.23
N LEU A 76 -9.40 -20.28 3.87
CA LEU A 76 -9.60 -19.43 2.69
C LEU A 76 -9.00 -18.04 2.90
N ALA A 77 -9.17 -17.47 4.10
CA ALA A 77 -8.62 -16.16 4.43
C ALA A 77 -7.09 -16.13 4.29
N ILE A 78 -6.41 -17.18 4.74
CA ILE A 78 -4.95 -17.33 4.61
C ILE A 78 -4.53 -17.36 3.14
N ILE A 79 -5.18 -18.17 2.31
CA ILE A 79 -4.85 -18.25 0.87
C ILE A 79 -4.97 -16.88 0.21
N LEU A 80 -6.01 -16.12 0.54
CA LEU A 80 -6.20 -14.76 0.00
C LEU A 80 -5.17 -13.77 0.54
N LEU A 81 -4.84 -13.86 1.83
CA LEU A 81 -3.81 -13.05 2.46
C LEU A 81 -2.43 -13.30 1.83
N GLU A 82 -2.05 -14.56 1.60
CA GLU A 82 -0.79 -14.93 0.95
C GLU A 82 -0.73 -14.41 -0.49
N GLN A 83 -1.83 -14.53 -1.24
CA GLN A 83 -1.91 -13.97 -2.58
C GLN A 83 -1.73 -12.45 -2.58
N LEU A 84 -2.40 -11.76 -1.65
CA LEU A 84 -2.26 -10.31 -1.51
C LEU A 84 -0.83 -9.93 -1.11
N GLN A 85 -0.23 -10.65 -0.16
CA GLN A 85 1.16 -10.41 0.25
C GLN A 85 2.11 -10.57 -0.93
N ALA A 86 1.99 -11.64 -1.71
CA ALA A 86 2.81 -11.86 -2.90
C ALA A 86 2.66 -10.73 -3.93
N LEU A 87 1.44 -10.20 -4.11
CA LEU A 87 1.21 -9.02 -4.97
C LEU A 87 1.88 -7.77 -4.39
N LEU A 88 1.88 -7.58 -3.08
CA LEU A 88 2.42 -6.37 -2.46
C LEU A 88 3.96 -6.40 -2.34
N THR A 89 4.57 -7.57 -2.26
CA THR A 89 6.00 -7.68 -1.94
C THR A 89 6.88 -8.22 -3.07
N SER A 90 6.30 -8.75 -4.15
CA SER A 90 7.08 -9.34 -5.25
C SER A 90 6.73 -8.75 -6.61
N ALA A 91 7.63 -7.89 -7.10
CA ALA A 91 7.58 -7.37 -8.47
C ALA A 91 7.68 -8.50 -9.51
N ASP A 92 8.45 -9.56 -9.24
CA ASP A 92 8.57 -10.71 -10.15
C ASP A 92 7.27 -11.53 -10.22
N HIS A 93 6.56 -11.70 -9.10
CA HIS A 93 5.23 -12.33 -9.11
C HIS A 93 4.24 -11.50 -9.94
N LEU A 94 4.24 -10.17 -9.79
CA LEU A 94 3.45 -9.27 -10.61
C LEU A 94 3.81 -9.40 -12.09
N LYS A 95 5.10 -9.35 -12.44
CA LYS A 95 5.58 -9.50 -13.81
C LYS A 95 5.14 -10.82 -14.42
N LYS A 96 5.30 -11.93 -13.70
CA LYS A 96 4.89 -13.26 -14.17
C LYS A 96 3.37 -13.39 -14.31
N ARG A 97 2.59 -12.84 -13.36
CA ARG A 97 1.13 -12.94 -13.36
C ARG A 97 0.48 -12.12 -14.48
N TYR A 98 1.01 -10.93 -14.74
CA TYR A 98 0.49 -10.01 -15.76
C TYR A 98 1.27 -10.05 -17.07
N ALA A 99 2.25 -10.96 -17.19
CA ALA A 99 3.17 -11.04 -18.34
C ALA A 99 3.81 -9.69 -18.70
N LEU A 100 4.25 -8.93 -17.69
CA LEU A 100 4.90 -7.64 -17.88
C LEU A 100 6.38 -7.83 -18.23
N ASP A 101 6.78 -7.37 -19.41
CA ASP A 101 8.19 -7.26 -19.81
C ASP A 101 8.66 -5.82 -19.59
N VAL A 102 9.16 -5.54 -18.39
CA VAL A 102 9.69 -4.22 -18.03
C VAL A 102 11.18 -4.21 -18.33
N THR A 103 11.55 -3.88 -19.58
CA THR A 103 12.94 -3.61 -19.98
C THR A 103 13.35 -2.21 -19.51
N GLN A 104 14.55 -2.09 -18.94
CA GLN A 104 15.11 -0.84 -18.40
C GLN A 104 15.19 0.30 -19.45
N ASP A 105 15.16 -0.05 -20.74
CA ASP A 105 15.19 0.87 -21.88
C ASP A 105 13.86 1.60 -22.13
N MET A 106 12.76 1.24 -21.43
CA MET A 106 11.47 1.92 -21.57
C MET A 106 11.28 3.12 -20.64
N ILE A 107 12.24 3.43 -19.77
CA ILE A 107 12.20 4.65 -18.96
C ILE A 107 12.85 5.76 -19.79
N PRO A 108 12.09 6.69 -20.40
CA PRO A 108 12.69 7.80 -21.13
C PRO A 108 13.58 8.60 -20.18
N ASP A 109 14.77 9.02 -20.64
CA ASP A 109 15.77 9.76 -19.85
C ASP A 109 15.21 11.03 -19.18
N SER A 110 14.07 11.53 -19.66
CA SER A 110 13.28 12.60 -19.06
C SER A 110 12.82 12.29 -17.63
N GLU A 111 12.32 11.08 -17.35
CA GLU A 111 11.80 10.70 -16.02
C GLU A 111 12.92 10.38 -15.03
N ARG A 112 14.06 9.88 -15.53
CA ARG A 112 15.26 9.64 -14.72
C ARG A 112 15.82 10.94 -14.12
N ASN A 113 15.68 12.06 -14.82
CA ASN A 113 16.11 13.38 -14.36
C ASN A 113 15.08 14.08 -13.47
N GLU A 114 13.78 13.81 -13.63
CA GLU A 114 12.73 14.37 -12.75
C GLU A 114 12.73 13.77 -11.34
N ALA A 115 13.06 12.48 -11.18
CA ALA A 115 13.20 11.85 -9.85
C ALA A 115 14.31 12.47 -8.98
N LEU A 116 15.22 13.24 -9.58
CA LEU A 116 16.30 13.97 -8.91
C LEU A 116 15.97 15.47 -8.70
N GLY A 117 14.84 15.95 -9.22
CA GLY A 117 14.42 17.34 -9.16
C GLY A 117 13.42 17.61 -8.04
N ALA A 118 13.74 18.53 -7.12
CA ALA A 118 12.84 18.91 -6.03
C ALA A 118 11.48 19.46 -6.56
N PRO A 119 10.33 19.01 -6.04
CA PRO A 119 9.03 19.49 -6.48
C PRO A 119 8.74 20.87 -5.87
N LYS A 120 8.81 21.96 -6.64
CA LYS A 120 8.58 23.31 -6.08
C LYS A 120 7.70 24.29 -6.87
N GLU A 121 7.26 23.98 -8.09
CA GLU A 121 6.53 25.00 -8.88
C GLU A 121 4.99 24.84 -8.89
N GLY A 122 4.48 23.60 -8.87
CA GLY A 122 3.04 23.35 -9.03
C GLY A 122 2.18 23.79 -7.84
N LEU A 123 2.60 23.42 -6.62
CA LEU A 123 1.86 23.72 -5.38
C LEU A 123 1.86 25.22 -5.06
N ALA A 124 2.99 25.90 -5.27
CA ALA A 124 3.11 27.35 -5.05
C ALA A 124 2.13 28.15 -5.94
N ARG A 125 1.96 27.76 -7.21
CA ARG A 125 1.01 28.40 -8.13
C ARG A 125 -0.46 28.12 -7.76
N LEU A 126 -0.77 26.92 -7.27
CA LEU A 126 -2.11 26.57 -6.81
C LEU A 126 -2.49 27.34 -5.55
N VAL A 127 -1.58 27.46 -4.57
CA VAL A 127 -1.78 28.27 -3.36
C VAL A 127 -1.95 29.76 -3.70
N GLN A 128 -1.20 30.26 -4.69
CA GLN A 128 -1.37 31.64 -5.16
C GLN A 128 -2.74 31.88 -5.82
N LYS A 129 -3.26 30.91 -6.57
CA LYS A 129 -4.61 30.98 -7.17
C LYS A 129 -5.74 30.86 -6.15
N LEU A 130 -5.51 30.19 -5.03
CA LEU A 130 -6.50 29.98 -3.98
C LEU A 130 -6.53 31.10 -2.94
N ARG A 131 -5.66 32.12 -3.03
CA ARG A 131 -5.68 33.26 -2.10
C ARG A 131 -6.97 34.06 -2.32
N PRO A 132 -7.90 34.09 -1.34
CA PRO A 132 -9.15 34.81 -1.51
C PRO A 132 -8.92 36.32 -1.47
N ASP A 133 -9.52 37.07 -2.40
CA ASP A 133 -9.60 38.54 -2.34
C ASP A 133 -10.58 38.93 -1.24
N ILE A 134 -10.05 39.25 -0.06
CA ILE A 134 -10.84 39.79 1.04
C ILE A 134 -11.09 41.27 0.75
N TYR A 135 -12.26 41.58 0.19
CA TYR A 135 -12.75 42.96 0.13
C TYR A 135 -13.19 43.38 1.52
N THR A 136 -12.40 44.23 2.17
CA THR A 136 -12.81 44.90 3.40
C THR A 136 -13.83 46.00 3.02
N THR A 137 -15.12 45.76 3.24
CA THR A 137 -16.11 46.84 3.22
C THR A 137 -15.96 47.64 4.51
N SER A 138 -15.02 48.59 4.54
CA SER A 138 -15.01 49.63 5.56
C SER A 138 -16.13 50.61 5.24
N SER A 139 -17.14 50.66 6.11
CA SER A 139 -17.87 51.90 6.40
C SER A 139 -17.07 52.74 7.39
#